data_AF-A0A818XV15-F1
#
_entry.id   AF-A0A818XV15-F1
#
_cell.length_a   1.000
_cell.length_b   1.000
_cell.length_c   1.000
_cell.angle_alpha   90.00
_cell.angle_beta   90.00
_cell.angle_gamma   90.00
#
_symmetry.space_group_name_H-M   'P 1'
#
loop_
_entity.id
_entity.type
_entity.pdbx_description
1 polymer ?
#
loop_
_entity_poly.entity_id
_entity_poly.type
_entity_poly.pdbx_seq_one_letter_code
_entity_poly.pdbx_strand_id
1 'polypeptide(L)'
;MNSLENSQISKQIPRNIIIKKTNDGFGFNVRGQIFEGGQVKAIHGTLYGPLQQISAVSSQSSAEKAGLHIGDKILQVNGVDVEGASHKQVVDLIKNCNDDLHLI
;
A
#
# COMPACT_ATOMS: atom_id res chain seq x y z
N MET A 1 -24.54 -18.99 -4.96
CA MET A 1 -23.57 -17.87 -4.98
C MET A 1 -22.27 -18.42 -4.41
N ASN A 2 -21.24 -18.53 -5.25
CA ASN A 2 -20.10 -19.41 -4.97
C ASN A 2 -18.98 -18.64 -4.24
N SER A 3 -18.25 -19.32 -3.35
CA SER A 3 -17.13 -18.74 -2.58
C SER A 3 -16.02 -18.12 -3.43
N LEU A 4 -15.93 -18.48 -4.71
CA LEU A 4 -14.98 -17.91 -5.69
C LEU A 4 -15.38 -16.48 -6.12
N GLU A 5 -16.67 -16.15 -6.19
CA GLU A 5 -17.16 -14.80 -6.55
C GLU A 5 -16.88 -13.80 -5.42
N ASN A 6 -17.04 -14.21 -4.16
CA ASN A 6 -16.70 -13.39 -3.00
C ASN A 6 -15.21 -13.03 -2.92
N SER A 7 -14.33 -13.96 -3.34
CA SER A 7 -12.88 -13.71 -3.37
C SER A 7 -12.49 -12.61 -4.35
N GLN A 8 -13.14 -12.53 -5.51
CA GLN A 8 -12.86 -11.50 -6.52
C GLN A 8 -13.41 -10.12 -6.13
N ILE A 9 -14.57 -10.06 -5.45
CA ILE A 9 -15.15 -8.79 -4.96
C ILE A 9 -14.27 -8.18 -3.85
N SER A 10 -13.72 -9.01 -2.96
CA SER A 10 -12.82 -8.56 -1.88
C SER A 10 -11.50 -7.93 -2.40
N LYS A 11 -11.10 -8.21 -3.65
CA LYS A 11 -9.90 -7.65 -4.28
C LYS A 11 -10.09 -6.27 -4.87
N GLN A 12 -11.32 -5.74 -4.92
CA GLN A 12 -11.62 -4.47 -5.59
C GLN A 12 -11.79 -3.29 -4.61
N ILE A 13 -11.96 -3.55 -3.32
CA ILE A 13 -12.15 -2.51 -2.31
C ILE A 13 -10.79 -2.19 -1.65
N PRO A 14 -10.42 -0.91 -1.47
CA PRO A 14 -9.24 -0.54 -0.68
C PRO A 14 -9.24 -1.21 0.69
N ARG A 15 -8.09 -1.73 1.11
CA ARG A 15 -7.98 -2.51 2.34
C ARG A 15 -7.31 -1.66 3.41
N ASN A 16 -7.92 -1.59 4.59
CA ASN A 16 -7.29 -0.95 5.74
C ASN A 16 -6.32 -1.94 6.40
N ILE A 17 -5.02 -1.64 6.30
CA ILE A 17 -3.94 -2.46 6.83
C ILE A 17 -3.22 -1.67 7.92
N ILE A 18 -3.12 -2.25 9.11
CA ILE A 18 -2.40 -1.66 10.24
C ILE A 18 -1.19 -2.56 10.55
N ILE A 19 0.01 -2.00 10.41
CA ILE A 19 1.27 -2.72 10.57
C ILE A 19 2.01 -2.19 11.79
N LYS A 20 2.23 -3.05 12.77
CA LYS A 20 3.05 -2.70 13.95
C LYS A 20 4.51 -2.56 13.58
N LYS A 21 5.14 -1.44 13.96
CA LYS A 21 6.58 -1.25 13.83
C LYS A 21 7.33 -2.25 14.69
N THR A 22 8.39 -2.82 14.13
CA THR A 22 9.36 -3.65 14.84
C THR A 22 10.74 -3.03 14.75
N ASN A 23 11.73 -3.63 15.41
CA ASN A 23 13.13 -3.22 15.32
C ASN A 23 13.68 -3.31 13.89
N ASP A 24 13.13 -4.21 13.07
CA ASP A 24 13.51 -4.39 11.65
C ASP A 24 12.64 -3.54 10.70
N GLY A 25 11.85 -2.61 11.23
CA GLY A 25 10.90 -1.78 10.49
C GLY A 25 9.55 -2.47 10.33
N PHE A 26 8.96 -2.39 9.12
CA PHE A 26 7.64 -2.95 8.85
C PHE A 26 7.67 -4.25 8.03
N GLY A 27 8.80 -4.56 7.39
CA GLY A 27 9.02 -5.82 6.66
C GLY A 27 8.43 -5.88 5.25
N PHE A 28 8.44 -4.76 4.52
CA PHE A 28 8.04 -4.71 3.10
C PHE A 28 8.87 -3.70 2.32
N ASN A 29 8.85 -3.81 0.99
CA ASN A 29 9.48 -2.86 0.07
C ASN A 29 8.43 -2.14 -0.77
N VAL A 30 8.73 -0.88 -1.10
CA VAL A 30 7.90 -0.03 -1.96
C VAL A 30 8.63 0.21 -3.27
N ARG A 31 7.90 0.19 -4.39
CA ARG A 31 8.37 0.66 -5.69
C ARG A 31 7.30 1.51 -6.35
N GLY A 32 7.69 2.35 -7.29
CA GLY A 32 6.74 3.14 -8.07
C GLY A 32 7.46 4.28 -8.74
N GLN A 33 6.71 5.34 -9.01
CA GLN A 33 7.27 6.50 -9.70
C GLN A 33 8.22 7.30 -8.83
N ILE A 34 9.20 7.92 -9.48
CA ILE A 34 10.23 8.72 -8.81
C ILE A 34 9.80 10.19 -8.70
N PHE A 35 9.03 10.68 -9.67
CA PHE A 35 8.57 12.06 -9.73
C PHE A 35 7.14 12.19 -9.23
N GLU A 36 6.78 13.37 -8.76
CA GLU A 36 5.41 13.73 -8.39
C GLU A 36 4.55 13.97 -9.65
N GLY A 37 3.26 13.71 -9.55
CA GLY A 37 2.31 13.79 -10.66
C GLY A 37 2.49 12.65 -11.65
N GLY A 38 1.91 12.78 -12.85
CA GLY A 38 2.02 11.80 -13.93
C GLY A 38 0.66 11.37 -14.48
N GLN A 39 0.68 10.39 -15.38
CA GLN A 39 -0.53 9.96 -16.09
C GLN A 39 -1.46 9.15 -15.17
N VAL A 40 -2.74 9.52 -15.19
CA VAL A 40 -3.82 8.80 -14.54
C VAL A 40 -3.99 7.42 -15.19
N LYS A 41 -4.28 6.39 -14.38
CA LYS A 41 -4.48 5.01 -14.80
C LYS A 41 -5.78 4.47 -14.21
N ALA A 42 -6.52 3.71 -15.02
CA ALA A 42 -7.66 2.97 -14.55
C ALA A 42 -7.20 1.75 -13.74
N ILE A 43 -7.63 1.66 -12.48
CA ILE A 43 -7.48 0.49 -11.62
C ILE A 43 -8.90 0.04 -11.26
N HIS A 44 -9.31 -1.12 -11.76
CA HIS A 44 -10.65 -1.68 -11.57
C HIS A 44 -11.78 -0.69 -11.94
N GLY A 45 -11.62 0.04 -13.05
CA GLY A 45 -12.62 1.00 -13.53
C GLY A 45 -12.62 2.35 -12.83
N THR A 46 -11.83 2.52 -11.76
CA THR A 46 -11.63 3.82 -11.10
C THR A 46 -10.33 4.45 -11.58
N LEU A 47 -10.35 5.74 -11.88
CA LEU A 47 -9.18 6.50 -12.31
C LEU A 47 -8.40 6.97 -11.08
N TYR A 48 -7.11 6.65 -11.06
CA TYR A 48 -6.17 7.15 -10.07
C TYR A 48 -4.96 7.74 -10.76
N GLY A 49 -4.42 8.81 -10.21
CA GLY A 49 -3.04 9.19 -10.40
C GLY A 49 -2.07 8.05 -10.08
N PRO A 50 -0.80 8.20 -10.45
CA PRO A 50 0.19 7.17 -10.21
C PRO A 50 0.39 6.91 -8.71
N LEU A 51 0.41 5.63 -8.33
CA LEU A 51 0.53 5.16 -6.94
C LEU A 51 1.82 4.39 -6.74
N GLN A 52 2.32 4.42 -5.50
CA GLN A 52 3.37 3.51 -5.07
C GLN A 52 2.77 2.12 -4.79
N GLN A 53 3.58 1.09 -4.99
CA GLN A 53 3.15 -0.30 -4.94
C GLN A 53 4.08 -1.14 -4.05
N ILE A 54 3.52 -2.09 -3.32
CA ILE A 54 4.26 -3.09 -2.56
C ILE A 54 4.95 -4.06 -3.54
N SER A 55 6.28 -4.11 -3.46
CA SER A 55 7.13 -4.92 -4.35
C SER A 55 7.60 -6.22 -3.70
N ALA A 56 7.72 -6.24 -2.38
CA ALA A 56 8.08 -7.41 -1.59
C ALA A 56 7.47 -7.31 -0.20
N VAL A 57 7.12 -8.45 0.37
CA VAL A 57 6.72 -8.60 1.78
C VAL A 57 7.57 -9.72 2.35
N SER A 58 8.28 -9.44 3.44
CA SER A 58 9.16 -10.41 4.08
C SER A 58 8.34 -11.46 4.85
N SER A 59 8.72 -12.72 4.75
CA SER A 59 8.07 -13.81 5.49
C SER A 59 8.15 -13.59 7.00
N GLN A 60 7.07 -13.93 7.70
CA GLN A 60 6.86 -13.79 9.13
C GLN A 60 6.93 -12.34 9.68
N SER A 61 7.01 -11.34 8.80
CA SER A 61 7.04 -9.93 9.16
C SER A 61 5.71 -9.42 9.73
N SER A 62 5.74 -8.24 10.35
CA SER A 62 4.51 -7.54 10.73
C SER A 62 3.62 -7.24 9.53
N ALA A 63 4.20 -6.88 8.38
CA ALA A 63 3.43 -6.62 7.17
C ALA A 63 2.69 -7.86 6.66
N GLU A 64 3.34 -9.03 6.64
CA GLU A 64 2.70 -10.28 6.26
C GLU A 64 1.56 -10.63 7.23
N LYS A 65 1.79 -10.53 8.54
CA LYS A 65 0.78 -10.79 9.57
C LYS A 65 -0.40 -9.83 9.52
N ALA A 66 -0.17 -8.59 9.09
CA ALA A 66 -1.21 -7.59 8.86
C ALA A 66 -2.00 -7.83 7.56
N GLY A 67 -1.59 -8.78 6.72
CA GLY A 67 -2.26 -9.10 5.46
C GLY A 67 -1.87 -8.20 4.29
N LEU A 68 -0.71 -7.53 4.35
CA LEU A 68 -0.16 -6.80 3.22
C LEU A 68 0.32 -7.79 2.14
N HIS A 69 0.03 -7.50 0.87
CA HIS A 69 0.41 -8.37 -0.25
C HIS A 69 1.25 -7.63 -1.30
N ILE A 70 2.17 -8.37 -1.92
CA ILE A 70 2.82 -7.92 -3.15
C ILE A 70 1.74 -7.64 -4.19
N GLY A 71 1.76 -6.47 -4.81
CA GLY A 71 0.68 -6.06 -5.70
C GLY A 71 -0.12 -4.87 -5.19
N ASP A 72 -0.22 -4.72 -3.88
CA ASP A 72 -0.99 -3.65 -3.26
C ASP A 72 -0.49 -2.28 -3.67
N LYS A 73 -1.41 -1.38 -3.96
CA LYS A 73 -1.12 0.01 -4.26
C LYS A 73 -1.52 0.84 -3.07
N ILE A 74 -0.65 1.77 -2.68
CA ILE A 74 -0.84 2.62 -1.49
C ILE A 74 -1.60 3.86 -1.95
N LEU A 75 -2.82 4.02 -1.45
CA LEU A 75 -3.65 5.21 -1.59
C LEU A 75 -3.41 6.19 -0.46
N GLN A 76 -3.22 5.69 0.78
CA GLN A 76 -2.96 6.54 1.95
C GLN A 76 -1.87 5.98 2.86
N VAL A 77 -1.15 6.89 3.52
CA VAL A 77 -0.20 6.60 4.60
C VAL A 77 -0.59 7.43 5.82
N ASN A 78 -0.99 6.77 6.91
CA ASN A 78 -1.43 7.41 8.15
C ASN A 78 -2.50 8.51 7.93
N GLY A 79 -3.44 8.25 7.02
CA GLY A 79 -4.52 9.17 6.64
C GLY A 79 -4.13 10.28 5.66
N VAL A 80 -2.85 10.35 5.25
CA VAL A 80 -2.39 11.26 4.20
C VAL A 80 -2.57 10.58 2.85
N ASP A 81 -3.32 11.21 1.95
CA ASP A 81 -3.44 10.78 0.55
C ASP A 81 -2.09 10.90 -0.17
N VAL A 82 -1.70 9.85 -0.89
CA VAL A 82 -0.42 9.77 -1.60
C VAL A 82 -0.60 9.57 -3.11
N GLU A 83 -1.79 9.84 -3.64
CA GLU A 83 -2.03 9.80 -5.08
C GLU A 83 -1.15 10.82 -5.81
N GLY A 84 -0.39 10.34 -6.80
CA GLY A 84 0.56 11.18 -7.52
C GLY A 84 1.85 11.49 -6.74
N ALA A 85 2.01 11.02 -5.51
CA ALA A 85 3.23 11.26 -4.75
C ALA A 85 4.44 10.51 -5.33
N SER A 86 5.61 11.12 -5.20
CA SER A 86 6.89 10.51 -5.52
C SER A 86 7.23 9.36 -4.55
N HIS A 87 8.12 8.47 -4.99
CA HIS A 87 8.67 7.41 -4.14
C HIS A 87 9.24 7.96 -2.83
N LYS A 88 9.97 9.08 -2.91
CA LYS A 88 10.59 9.71 -1.74
C LYS A 88 9.54 10.20 -0.74
N GLN A 89 8.51 10.92 -1.19
CA GLN A 89 7.44 11.42 -0.31
C GLN A 89 6.76 10.28 0.45
N VAL A 90 6.37 9.21 -0.24
CA VAL A 90 5.72 8.05 0.41
C VAL A 90 6.64 7.35 1.40
N VAL A 91 7.91 7.15 1.04
CA VAL A 91 8.90 6.51 1.92
C VAL A 91 9.17 7.37 3.16
N ASP A 92 9.25 8.69 3.01
CA ASP A 92 9.47 9.61 4.13
C ASP A 92 8.27 9.56 5.10
N LEU A 93 7.03 9.53 4.60
CA LEU A 93 5.83 9.35 5.44
C LEU A 93 5.85 8.03 6.22
N ILE A 94 6.18 6.92 5.55
CA ILE A 94 6.26 5.59 6.19
C ILE A 94 7.35 5.59 7.28
N LYS A 95 8.52 6.17 6.99
CA LYS A 95 9.66 6.21 7.93
C LYS A 95 9.41 7.08 9.16
N ASN A 96 8.63 8.15 9.00
CA ASN A 96 8.26 9.05 10.09
C ASN A 96 7.21 8.44 11.04
N CYS A 97 6.67 7.27 10.73
CA CYS A 97 5.77 6.55 11.62
C CYS A 97 6.53 5.92 12.79
N ASN A 98 6.14 6.24 14.03
CA ASN A 98 6.81 5.76 15.24
C ASN A 98 6.21 4.49 15.84
N ASP A 99 4.90 4.27 15.67
CA ASP A 99 4.19 3.11 16.20
C ASP A 99 3.55 2.33 15.05
N ASP A 100 2.22 2.34 14.95
CA ASP A 100 1.49 1.57 13.95
C ASP A 100 1.36 2.36 12.64
N LEU A 101 1.73 1.72 11.53
CA LEU A 101 1.58 2.26 10.19
C LEU A 101 0.20 1.86 9.64
N HIS A 102 -0.61 2.86 9.30
CA HIS A 102 -1.91 2.67 8.68
C HIS A 102 -1.80 2.90 7.16
N LEU A 103 -2.14 1.89 6.37
CA LEU A 103 -2.18 1.95 4.91
C LEU A 103 -3.60 1.70 4.38
N ILE A 104 -3.94 2.40 3.31
CA ILE A 104 -5.14 2.18 2.48
C ILE A 104 -4.72 1.87 1.05
#